data_AF-A0A8B9XK70-F1
#
_entry.id   AF-A0A8B9XK70-F1
#
_cell.length_a   1.000
_cell.length_b   1.000
_cell.length_c   1.000
_cell.angle_alpha   90.00
_cell.angle_beta   90.00
_cell.angle_gamma   90.00
#
_symmetry.space_group_name_H-M   'P 1'
#
loop_
_entity.id
_entity.type
_entity.pdbx_description
1 polymer ?
#
loop_
_entity_poly.entity_id
_entity_poly.type
_entity_poly.pdbx_seq_one_letter_code
_entity_poly.pdbx_strand_id
1 'polypeptide(L)'
;MTFNLTKITKISSSFEFRTWDPEGVIFYGDTNPKNDWFMLGLRDGRPEIQLRNHWAQLTVSAGPRLDDGKWHQLVPALDACLRQDDWLDQQAQTSASVPTSVRSCAVESQPGIFFPPGTGAEFGLQEIPRPHVEPWAFSLDLALQLAAGSGRLLALGTPENPSWLSIHLQDQKVVLSSGSGPGLDLPLILGLPLQLNLTVSGVVLSQGAKKEILALPPTGPGSLLDLWVQPHGRLFLGALPGEATSASFCLDGLWAQGQSLDMDRAQSRSLNIWTHSCPQNPGNGSDTTH
;
A
#
# COMPACT_ATOMS: atom_id res chain seq x y z
N MET A 1 11.98 -2.62 -32.24
CA MET A 1 10.56 -3.05 -32.25
C MET A 1 9.72 -1.79 -32.39
N THR A 2 8.82 -1.72 -33.35
CA THR A 2 8.01 -0.51 -33.64
C THR A 2 6.57 -0.78 -33.26
N PHE A 3 6.01 0.03 -32.37
CA PHE A 3 4.66 -0.13 -31.87
C PHE A 3 3.75 0.96 -32.42
N ASN A 4 2.55 0.57 -32.87
CA ASN A 4 1.53 1.53 -33.24
C ASN A 4 0.86 2.05 -31.96
N LEU A 5 1.23 3.26 -31.55
CA LEU A 5 0.79 3.91 -30.31
C LEU A 5 -0.73 4.09 -30.23
N THR A 6 -1.44 4.17 -31.37
CA THR A 6 -2.92 4.25 -31.39
C THR A 6 -3.62 2.95 -30.99
N LYS A 7 -2.89 1.83 -30.92
CA LYS A 7 -3.40 0.53 -30.46
C LYS A 7 -3.01 0.22 -29.01
N ILE A 8 -2.24 1.10 -28.36
CA ILE A 8 -1.80 0.91 -26.98
C ILE A 8 -2.88 1.44 -26.06
N THR A 9 -3.56 0.53 -25.37
CA THR A 9 -4.66 0.84 -24.44
C THR A 9 -4.24 0.84 -22.97
N LYS A 10 -2.97 0.48 -22.69
CA LYS A 10 -2.40 0.44 -21.35
C LYS A 10 -0.91 0.77 -21.41
N ILE A 11 -0.46 1.71 -20.59
CA ILE A 11 0.96 2.05 -20.43
C ILE A 11 1.50 1.27 -19.22
N SER A 12 1.72 -0.04 -19.38
CA SER A 12 2.41 -0.85 -18.38
C SER A 12 3.42 -1.75 -19.06
N SER A 13 4.66 -1.72 -18.60
CA SER A 13 5.72 -2.60 -19.09
C SER A 13 6.24 -3.44 -17.93
N SER A 14 6.36 -4.75 -18.15
CA SER A 14 6.99 -5.67 -17.21
C SER A 14 7.90 -6.60 -17.98
N PHE A 15 9.13 -6.80 -17.51
CA PHE A 15 10.09 -7.68 -18.16
C PHE A 15 11.06 -8.26 -17.13
N GLU A 16 11.65 -9.39 -17.48
CA GLU A 16 12.74 -9.99 -16.71
C GLU A 16 14.08 -9.46 -17.24
N PHE A 17 14.98 -9.11 -16.33
CA PHE A 17 16.25 -8.50 -16.63
C PHE A 17 17.37 -9.22 -15.86
N ARG A 18 18.51 -9.43 -16.52
CA ARG A 18 19.70 -10.06 -15.94
C ARG A 18 20.95 -9.43 -16.56
N THR A 19 21.88 -8.97 -15.73
CA THR A 19 23.17 -8.43 -16.18
C THR A 19 24.28 -8.68 -15.16
N TRP A 20 25.52 -8.53 -15.61
CA TRP A 20 26.71 -8.35 -14.75
C TRP A 20 27.28 -6.92 -14.86
N ASP A 21 26.75 -6.14 -15.80
CA ASP A 21 27.21 -4.77 -16.08
C ASP A 21 26.57 -3.80 -15.07
N PRO A 22 27.35 -3.03 -14.30
CA PRO A 22 26.82 -2.06 -13.35
C PRO A 22 26.20 -0.82 -14.03
N GLU A 23 26.45 -0.58 -15.33
CA GLU A 23 25.91 0.59 -16.03
C GLU A 23 25.34 0.22 -17.41
N GLY A 24 24.21 0.80 -17.78
CA GLY A 24 23.64 0.55 -19.10
C GLY A 24 22.20 1.01 -19.27
N VAL A 25 21.77 1.21 -20.51
CA VAL A 25 20.37 1.55 -20.82
C VAL A 25 19.58 0.27 -21.02
N ILE A 26 18.45 0.15 -20.31
CA ILE A 26 17.53 -0.98 -20.43
C ILE A 26 16.40 -0.62 -21.39
N PHE A 27 15.76 0.51 -21.16
CA PHE A 27 14.63 0.98 -21.96
C PHE A 27 14.76 2.49 -22.17
N TYR A 28 14.51 2.92 -23.40
CA TYR A 28 14.53 4.32 -23.77
C TYR A 28 13.38 4.60 -24.71
N GLY A 29 12.72 5.74 -24.50
CA GLY A 29 11.65 6.22 -25.35
C GLY A 29 11.71 7.73 -25.44
N ASP A 30 11.49 8.25 -26.64
CA ASP A 30 11.39 9.68 -26.88
C ASP A 30 10.29 9.98 -27.89
N THR A 31 9.78 11.20 -27.78
CA THR A 31 9.01 11.87 -28.84
C THR A 31 9.88 12.93 -29.52
N ASN A 32 10.85 13.48 -28.78
CA ASN A 32 11.87 14.39 -29.26
C ASN A 32 13.17 14.18 -28.47
N PRO A 33 14.24 13.63 -29.07
CA PRO A 33 15.46 13.25 -28.36
C PRO A 33 16.15 14.41 -27.62
N LYS A 34 15.85 15.67 -27.98
CA LYS A 34 16.47 16.84 -27.35
C LYS A 34 15.80 17.23 -26.05
N ASN A 35 14.47 17.14 -25.99
CA ASN A 35 13.68 17.83 -24.98
C ASN A 35 12.58 16.97 -24.34
N ASP A 36 12.22 15.83 -24.92
CA ASP A 36 11.15 14.97 -24.41
C ASP A 36 11.51 13.49 -24.56
N TRP A 37 12.09 12.96 -23.49
CA TRP A 37 12.57 11.58 -23.42
C TRP A 37 12.50 11.02 -22.00
N PHE A 38 12.38 9.69 -21.95
CA PHE A 38 12.42 8.87 -20.76
C PHE A 38 13.47 7.77 -20.95
N MET A 39 14.19 7.47 -19.88
CA MET A 39 15.18 6.40 -19.85
C MET A 39 15.07 5.63 -18.54
N LEU A 40 15.05 4.31 -18.65
CA LEU A 40 15.28 3.37 -17.57
C LEU A 40 16.61 2.65 -17.84
N GLY A 41 17.50 2.68 -16.87
CA GLY A 41 18.83 2.11 -16.97
C GLY A 41 19.38 1.65 -15.64
N LEU A 42 20.67 1.33 -15.64
CA LEU A 42 21.47 1.07 -14.46
C LEU A 42 22.57 2.11 -14.31
N ARG A 43 22.81 2.50 -13.06
CA ARG A 43 24.00 3.24 -12.63
C ARG A 43 24.48 2.65 -11.31
N ASP A 44 25.77 2.34 -11.21
CA ASP A 44 26.36 1.66 -10.04
C ASP A 44 25.59 0.38 -9.63
N GLY A 45 25.13 -0.37 -10.62
CA GLY A 45 24.37 -1.61 -10.47
C GLY A 45 22.91 -1.41 -10.05
N ARG A 46 22.45 -0.18 -9.79
CA ARG A 46 21.08 0.11 -9.33
C ARG A 46 20.20 0.65 -10.44
N PRO A 47 18.89 0.35 -10.44
CA PRO A 47 17.93 0.96 -11.34
C PRO A 47 17.93 2.48 -11.23
N GLU A 48 17.97 3.14 -12.37
CA GLU A 48 17.88 4.58 -12.52
C GLU A 48 16.83 4.94 -13.57
N ILE A 49 15.94 5.85 -13.20
CA ILE A 49 14.97 6.47 -14.09
C ILE A 49 15.42 7.90 -14.32
N GLN A 50 15.55 8.27 -15.59
CA GLN A 50 15.72 9.64 -16.02
C GLN A 50 14.54 10.05 -16.89
N LEU A 51 14.04 11.25 -16.66
CA LEU A 51 12.99 11.84 -17.47
C LEU A 51 13.34 13.29 -17.73
N ARG A 52 13.19 13.73 -18.97
CA ARG A 52 13.28 15.12 -19.35
C ARG A 52 12.13 15.44 -20.27
N ASN A 53 11.31 16.39 -19.86
CA ASN A 53 10.31 17.02 -20.71
C ASN A 53 10.42 18.54 -20.58
N HIS A 54 9.49 19.27 -21.19
CA HIS A 54 9.52 20.73 -21.14
C HIS A 54 9.21 21.32 -19.75
N TRP A 55 8.65 20.53 -18.84
CA TRP A 55 8.24 20.94 -17.49
C TRP A 55 9.26 20.55 -16.41
N ALA A 56 9.95 19.42 -16.58
CA ALA A 56 10.81 18.84 -15.57
C ALA A 56 11.99 18.07 -16.16
N GLN A 57 13.08 18.04 -15.40
CA GLN A 57 14.21 17.14 -15.61
C GLN A 57 14.48 16.42 -14.28
N LEU A 58 14.32 15.11 -14.29
CA LEU A 58 14.37 14.26 -13.12
C LEU A 58 15.38 13.13 -13.32
N THR A 59 16.08 12.77 -12.25
CA THR A 59 16.87 11.53 -12.16
C THR A 59 16.62 10.92 -10.79
N VAL A 60 16.15 9.68 -10.78
CA VAL A 60 15.87 8.91 -9.57
C VAL A 60 16.56 7.58 -9.69
N SER A 61 17.43 7.26 -8.73
CA SER A 61 18.11 5.97 -8.63
C SER A 61 17.69 5.32 -7.32
N ALA A 62 17.05 4.16 -7.40
CA ALA A 62 16.43 3.51 -6.24
C ALA A 62 16.40 1.99 -6.38
N GLY A 63 16.31 1.30 -5.25
CA GLY A 63 16.22 -0.17 -5.22
C GLY A 63 17.57 -0.89 -5.08
N PRO A 64 17.55 -2.24 -5.06
CA PRO A 64 18.73 -3.07 -4.90
C PRO A 64 19.61 -3.08 -6.15
N ARG A 65 20.81 -3.64 -6.02
CA ARG A 65 21.70 -3.90 -7.16
C ARG A 65 21.17 -5.08 -7.99
N LEU A 66 21.18 -4.95 -9.32
CA LEU A 66 20.68 -5.93 -10.28
C LEU A 66 21.79 -6.56 -11.14
N ASP A 67 23.05 -6.18 -10.91
CA ASP A 67 24.24 -6.61 -11.65
C ASP A 67 24.89 -7.89 -11.08
N ASP A 68 24.09 -8.78 -10.50
CA ASP A 68 24.54 -10.00 -9.82
C ASP A 68 24.43 -11.28 -10.68
N GLY A 69 24.10 -11.13 -11.96
CA GLY A 69 23.93 -12.24 -12.89
C GLY A 69 22.69 -13.11 -12.66
N LYS A 70 21.76 -12.68 -11.80
CA LYS A 70 20.46 -13.36 -11.59
C LYS A 70 19.34 -12.67 -12.37
N TRP A 71 18.24 -13.39 -12.56
CA TRP A 71 17.03 -12.83 -13.13
C TRP A 71 16.27 -12.01 -12.09
N HIS A 72 15.91 -10.78 -12.47
CA HIS A 72 15.11 -9.85 -11.68
C HIS A 72 13.88 -9.44 -12.47
N GLN A 73 12.72 -9.42 -11.83
CA GLN A 73 11.50 -8.89 -12.44
C GLN A 73 11.46 -7.37 -12.25
N LEU A 74 11.42 -6.62 -13.35
CA LEU A 74 11.28 -5.17 -13.33
C LEU A 74 9.84 -4.76 -13.69
N VAL A 75 9.22 -4.01 -12.78
CA VAL A 75 7.90 -3.39 -12.95
C VAL A 75 8.05 -1.91 -12.62
N PRO A 76 8.44 -1.05 -13.58
CA PRO A 76 8.45 0.39 -13.38
C PRO A 76 7.02 0.90 -13.18
N ALA A 77 6.57 0.96 -11.93
CA ALA A 77 5.33 1.59 -11.54
C ALA A 77 5.62 3.07 -11.22
N LEU A 78 5.13 3.97 -12.06
CA LEU A 78 5.01 5.38 -11.70
C LEU A 78 3.60 5.55 -11.13
N ASP A 79 3.47 5.54 -9.80
CA ASP A 79 2.22 5.87 -9.11
C ASP A 79 2.01 7.40 -9.07
N ALA A 80 2.19 8.05 -10.22
CA ALA A 80 2.15 9.50 -10.38
C ALA A 80 0.92 9.94 -11.19
N CYS A 81 0.34 11.07 -10.80
CA CYS A 81 -0.76 11.69 -11.51
C CYS A 81 -0.25 12.60 -12.62
N LEU A 82 -0.61 12.27 -13.86
CA LEU A 82 -0.31 13.08 -15.04
C LEU A 82 -1.54 13.93 -15.38
N ARG A 83 -1.32 15.22 -15.68
CA ARG A 83 -2.36 16.16 -16.11
C ARG A 83 -1.83 16.97 -17.29
N GLN A 84 -2.73 17.37 -18.20
CA GLN A 84 -2.37 18.17 -19.37
C GLN A 84 -1.26 17.50 -20.17
N ASP A 85 -1.51 16.23 -20.50
CA ASP A 85 -0.64 15.42 -21.32
C ASP A 85 -0.68 15.92 -22.76
N ASP A 86 0.18 16.90 -23.08
CA ASP A 86 0.39 17.36 -24.45
C ASP A 86 1.39 16.43 -25.14
N TRP A 87 0.87 15.32 -25.64
CA TRP A 87 1.61 14.45 -26.52
C TRP A 87 1.43 14.92 -27.97
N LEU A 88 2.45 15.60 -28.50
CA LEU A 88 2.59 15.96 -29.93
C LEU A 88 1.64 17.04 -30.47
N ASP A 89 1.24 18.06 -29.70
CA ASP A 89 0.36 19.16 -30.16
C ASP A 89 -1.03 18.71 -30.66
N GLN A 90 -1.42 17.46 -30.38
CA GLN A 90 -2.78 16.99 -30.59
C GLN A 90 -3.49 16.97 -29.25
N GLN A 91 -4.54 17.78 -29.12
CA GLN A 91 -5.56 17.56 -28.10
C GLN A 91 -6.13 16.16 -28.34
N ALA A 92 -5.58 15.17 -27.64
CA ALA A 92 -6.16 13.85 -27.54
C ALA A 92 -7.53 14.06 -26.90
N GLN A 93 -8.58 14.17 -27.73
CA GLN A 93 -9.94 14.03 -27.26
C GLN A 93 -10.01 12.62 -26.66
N THR A 94 -10.02 12.54 -25.34
CA THR A 94 -10.27 11.32 -24.58
C THR A 94 -11.73 10.91 -24.81
N SER A 95 -12.04 10.47 -26.03
CA SER A 95 -13.36 10.00 -26.40
C SER A 95 -13.55 8.57 -25.89
N ALA A 96 -14.30 8.50 -24.79
CA ALA A 96 -15.27 7.45 -24.46
C ALA A 96 -14.84 6.00 -24.76
N SER A 97 -13.97 5.45 -23.91
CA SER A 97 -13.99 4.07 -23.37
C SER A 97 -12.63 3.77 -22.78
N VAL A 98 -12.32 4.46 -21.68
CA VAL A 98 -11.14 4.15 -20.86
C VAL A 98 -11.26 2.69 -20.40
N PRO A 99 -10.28 1.81 -20.68
CA PRO A 99 -10.26 0.49 -20.09
C PRO A 99 -10.26 0.63 -18.57
N THR A 100 -11.04 -0.20 -17.87
CA THR A 100 -11.27 -0.20 -16.40
C THR A 100 -10.01 -0.24 -15.51
N SER A 101 -8.81 -0.28 -16.09
CA SER A 101 -7.52 -0.29 -15.41
C SER A 101 -6.75 1.03 -15.41
N VAL A 102 -7.18 2.04 -16.18
CA VAL A 102 -6.61 3.40 -16.11
C VAL A 102 -7.48 4.21 -15.16
N ARG A 103 -6.94 4.53 -13.98
CA ARG A 103 -7.66 5.31 -12.95
C ARG A 103 -7.43 6.80 -13.19
N SER A 104 -8.51 7.57 -13.14
CA SER A 104 -8.44 9.01 -12.96
C SER A 104 -7.87 9.29 -11.56
N CYS A 105 -6.89 10.18 -11.48
CA CYS A 105 -6.40 10.68 -10.21
C CYS A 105 -7.45 11.52 -9.50
N ALA A 106 -7.40 11.55 -8.17
CA ALA A 106 -8.13 12.56 -7.41
C ALA A 106 -7.61 13.95 -7.80
N VAL A 107 -8.54 14.87 -8.08
CA VAL A 107 -8.25 16.28 -8.41
C VAL A 107 -7.42 16.95 -7.31
N GLU A 108 -7.67 16.56 -6.07
CA GLU A 108 -6.94 17.00 -4.88
C GLU A 108 -6.51 15.77 -4.08
N SER A 109 -5.20 15.60 -3.94
CA SER A 109 -4.59 14.49 -3.20
C SER A 109 -3.55 14.98 -2.20
N GLN A 110 -3.29 14.16 -1.20
CA GLN A 110 -2.27 14.37 -0.18
C GLN A 110 -1.43 13.09 -0.01
N PRO A 111 -0.20 13.16 0.51
CA PRO A 111 0.60 11.98 0.80
C PRO A 111 -0.13 11.03 1.75
N GLY A 112 0.00 9.72 1.52
CA GLY A 112 -0.57 8.68 2.37
C GLY A 112 -0.87 7.39 1.61
N ILE A 113 -1.53 6.45 2.28
CA ILE A 113 -1.95 5.15 1.74
C ILE A 113 -3.48 5.09 1.80
N PHE A 114 -4.14 5.05 0.66
CA PHE A 114 -5.59 4.99 0.59
C PHE A 114 -6.09 3.59 0.26
N PHE A 115 -7.00 3.11 1.11
CA PHE A 115 -7.77 1.88 0.95
C PHE A 115 -9.20 2.22 0.51
N PRO A 116 -9.54 2.06 -0.78
CA PRO A 116 -10.93 2.11 -1.22
C PRO A 116 -11.78 0.98 -0.59
N PRO A 117 -13.11 1.11 -0.64
CA PRO A 117 -14.02 0.05 -0.19
C PRO A 117 -13.74 -1.30 -0.85
N GLY A 118 -13.76 -2.36 -0.05
CA GLY A 118 -13.55 -3.74 -0.50
C GLY A 118 -12.11 -4.08 -0.92
N THR A 119 -11.13 -3.20 -0.65
CA THR A 119 -9.72 -3.47 -0.94
C THR A 119 -8.97 -3.91 0.31
N GLY A 120 -7.97 -4.77 0.12
CA GLY A 120 -7.07 -5.19 1.20
C GLY A 120 -5.67 -5.54 0.74
N ALA A 121 -4.78 -5.61 1.72
CA ALA A 121 -3.36 -5.96 1.57
C ALA A 121 -2.91 -6.89 2.71
N GLU A 122 -1.86 -7.65 2.46
CA GLU A 122 -1.34 -8.68 3.36
C GLU A 122 0.17 -8.56 3.49
N PHE A 123 0.66 -8.65 4.72
CA PHE A 123 2.09 -8.79 5.02
C PHE A 123 2.34 -10.11 5.74
N GLY A 124 3.43 -10.79 5.39
CA GLY A 124 3.95 -11.89 6.19
C GLY A 124 4.51 -11.35 7.51
N LEU A 125 4.11 -11.92 8.66
CA LEU A 125 4.66 -11.49 9.95
C LEU A 125 6.17 -11.75 10.10
N GLN A 126 6.74 -12.58 9.23
CA GLN A 126 8.19 -12.81 9.13
C GLN A 126 8.93 -11.69 8.37
N GLU A 127 8.22 -10.90 7.56
CA GLU A 127 8.76 -9.86 6.68
C GLU A 127 8.72 -8.47 7.35
N ILE A 128 7.96 -8.35 8.44
CA ILE A 128 7.89 -7.14 9.26
C ILE A 128 8.83 -7.25 10.48
N PRO A 129 9.16 -6.13 11.16
CA PRO A 129 10.00 -6.13 12.35
C PRO A 129 9.54 -7.12 13.41
N ARG A 130 10.49 -7.82 14.03
CA ARG A 130 10.18 -8.88 15.00
C ARG A 130 9.69 -8.30 16.34
N PRO A 131 8.88 -9.05 17.11
CA PRO A 131 8.54 -8.73 18.48
C PRO A 131 9.78 -8.59 19.37
N HIS A 132 9.68 -7.76 20.42
CA HIS A 132 10.59 -7.84 21.55
C HIS A 132 10.44 -9.21 22.21
N VAL A 133 11.54 -9.75 22.74
CA VAL A 133 11.56 -11.12 23.29
C VAL A 133 11.34 -11.12 24.79
N GLU A 134 11.90 -10.15 25.53
CA GLU A 134 11.81 -10.07 26.99
C GLU A 134 11.66 -8.62 27.49
N PRO A 135 10.49 -8.21 28.01
CA PRO A 135 9.21 -8.92 27.93
C PRO A 135 8.71 -9.00 26.48
N TRP A 136 7.95 -10.05 26.14
CA TRP A 136 7.37 -10.16 24.79
C TRP A 136 6.40 -9.01 24.53
N ALA A 137 6.67 -8.24 23.48
CA ALA A 137 5.83 -7.12 23.08
C ALA A 137 5.92 -6.84 21.58
N PHE A 138 4.76 -6.57 20.97
CA PHE A 138 4.67 -6.12 19.58
C PHE A 138 3.80 -4.89 19.47
N SER A 139 4.32 -3.82 18.86
CA SER A 139 3.57 -2.58 18.63
C SER A 139 3.26 -2.38 17.15
N LEU A 140 2.08 -1.85 16.90
CA LEU A 140 1.62 -1.45 15.58
C LEU A 140 0.88 -0.11 15.69
N ASP A 141 1.28 0.86 14.87
CA ASP A 141 0.72 2.20 14.87
C ASP A 141 0.10 2.51 13.50
N LEU A 142 -1.13 3.01 13.51
CA LEU A 142 -1.90 3.41 12.32
C LEU A 142 -2.27 4.89 12.44
N ALA A 143 -1.71 5.73 11.57
CA ALA A 143 -2.07 7.15 11.53
C ALA A 143 -3.23 7.39 10.57
N LEU A 144 -4.46 7.29 11.05
CA LEU A 144 -5.66 7.50 10.23
C LEU A 144 -5.92 8.99 10.00
N GLN A 145 -5.86 9.42 8.74
CA GLN A 145 -6.23 10.79 8.34
C GLN A 145 -7.70 10.89 7.94
N LEU A 146 -8.22 9.86 7.27
CA LEU A 146 -9.60 9.77 6.82
C LEU A 146 -10.12 8.36 7.11
N ALA A 147 -11.38 8.26 7.52
CA ALA A 147 -12.05 7.00 7.72
C ALA A 147 -13.56 7.18 7.50
N ALA A 148 -14.16 6.33 6.68
CA ALA A 148 -15.58 6.36 6.35
C ALA A 148 -16.12 4.95 6.15
N GLY A 149 -17.44 4.78 6.31
CA GLY A 149 -18.11 3.48 6.20
C GLY A 149 -17.86 2.58 7.40
N SER A 150 -18.10 1.28 7.20
CA SER A 150 -17.95 0.27 8.25
C SER A 150 -17.27 -0.99 7.71
N GLY A 151 -16.38 -1.56 8.51
CA GLY A 151 -15.60 -2.73 8.11
C GLY A 151 -14.25 -2.84 8.77
N ARG A 152 -13.44 -3.78 8.30
CA ARG A 152 -12.13 -4.09 8.86
C ARG A 152 -11.10 -3.03 8.47
N LEU A 153 -10.38 -2.53 9.46
CA LEU A 153 -9.17 -1.73 9.25
C LEU A 153 -7.94 -2.65 9.23
N LEU A 154 -7.92 -3.61 10.16
CA LEU A 154 -6.76 -4.46 10.41
C LEU A 154 -7.17 -5.82 10.98
N ALA A 155 -6.40 -6.86 10.69
CA ALA A 155 -6.44 -8.09 11.45
C ALA A 155 -5.09 -8.81 11.51
N LEU A 156 -4.90 -9.60 12.57
CA LEU A 156 -3.81 -10.54 12.74
C LEU A 156 -4.40 -11.96 12.80
N GLY A 157 -3.78 -12.88 12.08
CA GLY A 157 -4.25 -14.26 12.01
C GLY A 157 -3.45 -15.10 11.02
N THR A 158 -4.07 -16.16 10.52
CA THR A 158 -3.56 -16.99 9.42
C THR A 158 -4.50 -16.88 8.21
N PRO A 159 -4.11 -17.30 7.00
CA PRO A 159 -5.00 -17.32 5.84
C PRO A 159 -6.31 -18.10 6.08
N GLU A 160 -6.26 -19.16 6.88
CA GLU A 160 -7.41 -20.02 7.19
C GLU A 160 -8.31 -19.41 8.28
N ASN A 161 -7.71 -18.67 9.22
CA ASN A 161 -8.41 -17.95 10.27
C ASN A 161 -7.80 -16.55 10.45
N PRO A 162 -8.22 -15.58 9.63
CA PRO A 162 -7.59 -14.26 9.56
C PRO A 162 -7.96 -13.32 10.71
N SER A 163 -8.89 -13.72 11.59
CA SER A 163 -9.49 -12.85 12.61
C SER A 163 -9.18 -13.32 14.04
N TRP A 164 -7.93 -13.70 14.33
CA TRP A 164 -7.51 -13.99 15.72
C TRP A 164 -7.59 -12.72 16.56
N LEU A 165 -7.15 -11.61 15.98
CA LEU A 165 -7.37 -10.26 16.48
C LEU A 165 -7.79 -9.38 15.31
N SER A 166 -8.84 -8.59 15.45
CA SER A 166 -9.29 -7.67 14.42
C SER A 166 -9.67 -6.32 14.99
N ILE A 167 -9.48 -5.30 14.16
CA ILE A 167 -9.89 -3.92 14.41
C ILE A 167 -10.88 -3.55 13.32
N HIS A 168 -12.09 -3.21 13.72
CA HIS A 168 -13.16 -2.78 12.83
C HIS A 168 -13.52 -1.31 13.06
N LEU A 169 -13.79 -0.59 11.98
CA LEU A 169 -14.49 0.68 11.99
C LEU A 169 -16.00 0.42 11.99
N GLN A 170 -16.70 0.95 12.99
CA GLN A 170 -18.15 0.90 13.09
C GLN A 170 -18.66 2.19 13.72
N ASP A 171 -19.50 2.95 13.01
CA ASP A 171 -20.14 4.18 13.51
C ASP A 171 -19.16 5.20 14.13
N GLN A 172 -18.05 5.48 13.42
CA GLN A 172 -16.95 6.36 13.89
C GLN A 172 -16.25 5.88 15.18
N LYS A 173 -16.41 4.60 15.52
CA LYS A 173 -15.68 3.93 16.59
C LYS A 173 -14.81 2.84 16.01
N VAL A 174 -13.73 2.59 16.73
CA VAL A 174 -12.82 1.47 16.49
C VAL A 174 -13.17 0.37 17.46
N VAL A 175 -13.54 -0.80 16.95
CA VAL A 175 -13.88 -1.98 17.75
C VAL A 175 -12.74 -3.00 17.64
N LEU A 176 -12.07 -3.27 18.76
CA LEU A 176 -11.10 -4.35 18.91
C LEU A 176 -11.84 -5.63 19.29
N SER A 177 -11.62 -6.71 18.56
CA SER A 177 -12.19 -8.02 18.86
C SER A 177 -11.16 -9.13 18.70
N SER A 178 -11.22 -10.15 19.56
CA SER A 178 -10.48 -11.40 19.39
C SER A 178 -11.46 -12.57 19.25
N GLY A 179 -11.62 -13.10 18.03
CA GLY A 179 -12.55 -14.20 17.76
C GLY A 179 -13.97 -13.95 18.28
N SER A 180 -14.49 -14.87 19.08
CA SER A 180 -15.89 -14.91 19.58
C SER A 180 -16.18 -14.05 20.82
N GLY A 181 -15.21 -13.25 21.29
CA GLY A 181 -15.36 -12.43 22.49
C GLY A 181 -16.12 -11.10 22.25
N PRO A 182 -16.63 -10.45 23.31
CA PRO A 182 -17.18 -9.11 23.18
C PRO A 182 -16.08 -8.13 22.73
N GLY A 183 -16.38 -7.31 21.73
CA GLY A 183 -15.47 -6.29 21.26
C GLY A 183 -15.36 -5.12 22.24
N LEU A 184 -14.19 -4.47 22.28
CA LEU A 184 -13.95 -3.23 23.01
C LEU A 184 -13.96 -2.07 22.02
N ASP A 185 -14.76 -1.04 22.27
CA ASP A 185 -14.85 0.12 21.41
C ASP A 185 -14.10 1.34 21.95
N LEU A 186 -13.39 2.04 21.07
CA LEU A 186 -12.82 3.36 21.30
C LEU A 186 -13.36 4.34 20.26
N PRO A 187 -13.68 5.59 20.63
CA PRO A 187 -14.06 6.60 19.65
C PRO A 187 -12.86 6.93 18.77
N LEU A 188 -13.06 6.93 17.45
CA LEU A 188 -12.01 7.25 16.50
C LEU A 188 -11.79 8.77 16.42
N ILE A 189 -10.55 9.21 16.63
CA ILE A 189 -10.14 10.60 16.46
C ILE A 189 -9.12 10.66 15.30
N LEU A 190 -9.55 11.22 14.16
CA LEU A 190 -8.67 11.40 12.99
C LEU A 190 -7.48 12.31 13.33
N GLY A 191 -6.32 12.02 12.72
CA GLY A 191 -5.07 12.74 12.96
C GLY A 191 -4.31 12.34 14.23
N LEU A 192 -4.90 11.51 15.10
CA LEU A 192 -4.19 10.86 16.20
C LEU A 192 -3.89 9.40 15.85
N PRO A 193 -2.65 8.93 16.02
CA PRO A 193 -2.31 7.55 15.71
C PRO A 193 -3.07 6.58 16.62
N LEU A 194 -3.69 5.58 15.99
CA LEU A 194 -4.25 4.43 16.66
C LEU A 194 -3.13 3.43 16.93
N GLN A 195 -2.84 3.18 18.20
CA GLN A 195 -1.73 2.35 18.63
C GLN A 195 -2.27 1.03 19.18
N LEU A 196 -1.68 -0.06 18.72
CA LEU A 196 -1.99 -1.42 19.12
C LEU A 196 -0.74 -2.05 19.72
N ASN A 197 -0.76 -2.28 21.03
CA ASN A 197 0.34 -2.91 21.74
C ASN A 197 -0.08 -4.31 22.22
N LEU A 198 0.54 -5.32 21.64
CA LEU A 198 0.37 -6.71 22.01
C LEU A 198 1.38 -7.10 23.08
N THR A 199 0.90 -7.80 24.11
CA THR A 199 1.70 -8.36 25.20
C THR A 199 1.32 -9.82 25.43
N VAL A 200 2.10 -10.53 26.23
CA VAL A 200 1.87 -11.94 26.57
C VAL A 200 0.47 -12.21 27.16
N SER A 201 -0.11 -11.22 27.84
CA SER A 201 -1.36 -11.35 28.61
C SER A 201 -2.54 -10.58 28.02
N GLY A 202 -2.36 -9.91 26.88
CA GLY A 202 -3.43 -9.11 26.32
C GLY A 202 -2.97 -8.07 25.30
N VAL A 203 -3.94 -7.33 24.81
CA VAL A 203 -3.80 -6.32 23.78
C VAL A 203 -4.30 -4.99 24.33
N VAL A 204 -3.47 -3.96 24.18
CA VAL A 204 -3.82 -2.59 24.52
C VAL A 204 -4.07 -1.83 23.23
N LEU A 205 -5.30 -1.35 23.04
CA LEU A 205 -5.64 -0.40 21.99
C LEU A 205 -5.66 0.99 22.61
N SER A 206 -4.94 1.94 22.04
CA SER A 206 -4.91 3.31 22.54
C SER A 206 -4.95 4.34 21.43
N GLN A 207 -5.60 5.47 21.70
CA GLN A 207 -5.58 6.64 20.84
C GLN A 207 -5.53 7.90 21.70
N GLY A 208 -4.38 8.59 21.68
CA GLY A 208 -4.11 9.71 22.59
C GLY A 208 -4.18 9.30 24.06
N ALA A 209 -5.05 9.94 24.84
CA ALA A 209 -5.20 9.65 26.27
C ALA A 209 -6.16 8.47 26.57
N LYS A 210 -6.94 8.02 25.58
CA LYS A 210 -7.89 6.91 25.75
C LYS A 210 -7.20 5.59 25.45
N LYS A 211 -7.49 4.57 26.26
CA LYS A 211 -6.99 3.21 26.06
C LYS A 211 -7.99 2.18 26.54
N GLU A 212 -8.04 1.06 25.84
CA GLU A 212 -8.80 -0.13 26.20
C GLU A 212 -7.86 -1.33 26.25
N ILE A 213 -8.14 -2.26 27.16
CA ILE A 213 -7.28 -3.42 27.41
C ILE A 213 -8.12 -4.68 27.24
N LEU A 214 -7.82 -5.44 26.19
CA LEU A 214 -8.38 -6.76 25.97
C LEU A 214 -7.46 -7.80 26.61
N ALA A 215 -7.90 -8.39 27.72
CA ALA A 215 -7.20 -9.51 28.33
C ALA A 215 -7.33 -10.75 27.43
N LEU A 216 -6.20 -11.38 27.11
CA LEU A 216 -6.15 -12.61 26.33
C LEU A 216 -5.51 -13.73 27.17
N PRO A 217 -5.95 -14.99 26.99
CA PRO A 217 -5.34 -16.09 27.70
C PRO A 217 -3.84 -16.19 27.35
N PRO A 218 -2.93 -16.25 28.34
CA PRO A 218 -1.49 -16.17 28.10
C PRO A 218 -0.90 -17.41 27.42
N THR A 219 -1.61 -18.55 27.47
CA THR A 219 -1.17 -19.83 26.90
C THR A 219 -2.38 -20.64 26.44
N GLY A 220 -2.33 -21.21 25.23
CA GLY A 220 -3.37 -22.06 24.65
C GLY A 220 -3.41 -21.99 23.12
N PRO A 221 -4.22 -22.84 22.45
CA PRO A 221 -4.44 -22.73 21.01
C PRO A 221 -5.05 -21.35 20.69
N GLY A 222 -4.40 -20.59 19.81
CA GLY A 222 -4.82 -19.22 19.48
C GLY A 222 -4.10 -18.11 20.26
N SER A 223 -2.98 -18.43 20.93
CA SER A 223 -2.09 -17.41 21.47
C SER A 223 -1.52 -16.55 20.35
N LEU A 224 -1.59 -15.22 20.46
CA LEU A 224 -1.06 -14.31 19.44
C LEU A 224 0.45 -14.45 19.25
N LEU A 225 1.16 -14.98 20.25
CA LEU A 225 2.58 -15.34 20.13
C LEU A 225 2.83 -16.37 19.02
N ASP A 226 1.91 -17.33 18.85
CA ASP A 226 2.06 -18.42 17.88
C ASP A 226 2.08 -17.90 16.44
N LEU A 227 1.49 -16.72 16.19
CA LEU A 227 1.50 -16.09 14.86
C LEU A 227 2.91 -15.73 14.38
N TRP A 228 3.83 -15.40 15.30
CA TRP A 228 5.23 -15.13 14.95
C TRP A 228 6.11 -16.37 14.92
N VAL A 229 5.66 -17.47 15.53
CA VAL A 229 6.35 -18.77 15.50
C VAL A 229 6.01 -19.51 14.21
N GLN A 230 4.77 -19.39 13.72
CA GLN A 230 4.31 -20.07 12.52
C GLN A 230 4.70 -19.33 11.23
N PRO A 231 4.97 -20.05 10.12
CA PRO A 231 5.30 -19.43 8.83
C PRO A 231 4.11 -18.74 8.14
N HIS A 232 2.89 -19.04 8.59
CA HIS A 232 1.66 -18.56 8.00
C HIS A 232 1.03 -17.39 8.77
N GLY A 233 1.73 -16.81 9.75
CA GLY A 233 1.28 -15.58 10.39
C GLY A 233 1.16 -14.43 9.37
N ARG A 234 0.02 -13.74 9.39
CA ARG A 234 -0.29 -12.64 8.49
C ARG A 234 -0.82 -11.42 9.23
N LEU A 235 -0.44 -10.25 8.73
CA LEU A 235 -1.07 -8.97 9.00
C LEU A 235 -1.94 -8.61 7.80
N PHE A 236 -3.24 -8.52 8.01
CA PHE A 236 -4.23 -8.10 7.01
C PHE A 236 -4.60 -6.64 7.24
N LEU A 237 -4.67 -5.86 6.18
CA LEU A 237 -5.09 -4.46 6.18
C LEU A 237 -6.27 -4.30 5.24
N GLY A 238 -7.32 -3.62 5.70
CA GLY A 238 -8.56 -3.45 4.94
C GLY A 238 -9.39 -4.74 4.85
N ALA A 239 -10.07 -4.92 3.73
CA ALA A 239 -11.00 -6.03 3.48
C ALA A 239 -10.28 -7.35 3.18
N LEU A 240 -10.85 -8.47 3.62
CA LEU A 240 -10.44 -9.80 3.16
C LEU A 240 -11.03 -10.13 1.78
N PRO A 241 -10.42 -11.08 1.04
CA PRO A 241 -10.97 -11.55 -0.23
C PRO A 241 -12.43 -12.00 -0.10
N GLY A 242 -13.34 -11.34 -0.83
CA GLY A 242 -14.78 -11.64 -0.82
C GLY A 242 -15.57 -11.04 0.36
N GLU A 243 -14.93 -10.27 1.24
CA GLU A 243 -15.59 -9.55 2.33
C GLU A 243 -16.30 -8.30 1.79
N ALA A 244 -17.62 -8.27 1.84
CA ALA A 244 -18.40 -7.09 1.46
C ALA A 244 -18.30 -6.02 2.56
N THR A 245 -17.50 -4.98 2.31
CA THR A 245 -17.31 -3.87 3.25
C THR A 245 -17.38 -2.52 2.54
N SER A 246 -17.94 -1.53 3.24
CA SER A 246 -17.97 -0.13 2.82
C SER A 246 -16.85 0.71 3.44
N ALA A 247 -15.97 0.12 4.25
CA ALA A 247 -14.88 0.83 4.90
C ALA A 247 -13.91 1.38 3.86
N SER A 248 -13.64 2.68 3.94
CA SER A 248 -12.57 3.33 3.23
C SER A 248 -11.78 4.19 4.19
N PHE A 249 -10.47 4.21 4.04
CA PHE A 249 -9.61 4.97 4.95
C PHE A 249 -8.30 5.35 4.29
N CYS A 250 -7.73 6.45 4.79
CA CYS A 250 -6.42 6.93 4.44
C CYS A 250 -5.50 6.84 5.66
N LEU A 251 -4.32 6.25 5.47
CA LEU A 251 -3.24 6.24 6.43
C LEU A 251 -2.18 7.28 6.03
N ASP A 252 -1.80 8.17 6.94
CA ASP A 252 -0.57 8.97 6.80
C ASP A 252 0.67 8.06 6.84
N GLY A 253 0.56 6.97 7.61
CA GLY A 253 1.54 5.92 7.65
C GLY A 253 1.11 4.73 8.50
N LEU A 254 1.90 3.68 8.38
CA LEU A 254 1.77 2.42 9.10
C LEU A 254 3.14 2.04 9.65
N TRP A 255 3.22 1.74 10.94
CA TRP A 255 4.48 1.37 11.59
C TRP A 255 4.31 0.09 12.39
N ALA A 256 5.31 -0.79 12.33
CA ALA A 256 5.47 -1.92 13.22
C ALA A 256 6.78 -1.74 14.00
N GLN A 257 6.74 -1.82 15.32
CA GLN A 257 7.92 -1.58 16.18
C GLN A 257 8.64 -0.25 15.88
N GLY A 258 7.88 0.80 15.54
CA GLY A 258 8.43 2.10 15.18
C GLY A 258 9.08 2.19 13.79
N GLN A 259 9.17 1.09 13.03
CA GLN A 259 9.63 1.11 11.65
C GLN A 259 8.45 1.18 10.69
N SER A 260 8.53 2.09 9.72
CA SER A 260 7.49 2.26 8.70
C SER A 260 7.41 1.03 7.80
N LEU A 261 6.18 0.58 7.55
CA LEU A 261 5.87 -0.50 6.62
C LEU A 261 5.56 0.08 5.24
N ASP A 262 6.33 -0.34 4.25
CA ASP A 262 6.19 0.05 2.85
C ASP A 262 5.10 -0.82 2.18
N MET A 263 4.02 -0.18 1.71
CA MET A 263 2.86 -0.86 1.12
C MET A 263 3.19 -1.57 -0.20
N ASP A 264 4.25 -1.15 -0.89
CA ASP A 264 4.68 -1.82 -2.13
C ASP A 264 5.44 -3.12 -1.86
N ARG A 265 5.83 -3.37 -0.61
CA ARG A 265 6.42 -4.64 -0.17
C ARG A 265 5.40 -5.62 0.41
N ALA A 266 4.12 -5.31 0.35
CA ALA A 266 3.07 -6.23 0.76
C ALA A 266 3.16 -7.53 -0.04
N GLN A 267 3.03 -8.67 0.64
CA GLN A 267 3.05 -10.00 0.03
C GLN A 267 1.90 -10.17 -0.98
N SER A 268 0.75 -9.57 -0.68
CA SER A 268 -0.42 -9.53 -1.55
C SER A 268 -1.13 -8.19 -1.38
N ARG A 269 -1.63 -7.60 -2.45
CA ARG A 269 -2.32 -6.30 -2.42
C ARG A 269 -3.35 -6.19 -3.54
N SER A 270 -4.51 -5.62 -3.22
CA SER A 270 -5.50 -5.23 -4.22
C SER A 270 -4.93 -4.15 -5.14
N LEU A 271 -5.08 -4.33 -6.46
CA LEU A 271 -4.61 -3.37 -7.49
C LEU A 271 -5.15 -1.94 -7.31
N ASN A 272 -6.24 -1.82 -6.56
CA ASN A 272 -6.99 -0.59 -6.37
C ASN A 272 -6.50 0.25 -5.17
N ILE A 273 -5.58 -0.26 -4.36
CA ILE A 273 -4.99 0.51 -3.25
C ILE A 273 -4.05 1.57 -3.81
N TRP A 274 -4.14 2.80 -3.30
CA TRP A 274 -3.19 3.87 -3.64
C TRP A 274 -2.11 3.88 -2.56
N THR A 275 -0.87 3.58 -2.92
CA THR A 275 0.19 3.34 -1.93
C THR A 275 0.91 4.59 -1.46
N HIS A 276 0.76 5.69 -2.20
CA HIS A 276 1.48 6.93 -1.94
C HIS A 276 0.61 8.20 -2.08
N SER A 277 -0.71 8.04 -2.23
CA SER A 277 -1.64 9.16 -2.23
C SER A 277 -2.96 8.83 -1.55
N CYS A 278 -3.58 9.85 -0.99
CA CYS A 278 -4.94 9.82 -0.49
C CYS A 278 -5.79 10.93 -1.11
N PRO A 279 -7.08 10.69 -1.37
CA PRO A 279 -8.00 11.73 -1.78
C PRO A 279 -8.25 12.69 -0.62
N GLN A 280 -8.34 14.00 -0.87
CA GLN A 280 -8.69 14.96 0.19
C GLN A 280 -10.13 14.80 0.71
N ASN A 281 -11.04 14.29 -0.14
CA ASN A 281 -12.41 13.98 0.25
C ASN A 281 -12.77 12.53 -0.12
N PRO A 282 -13.24 11.70 0.84
CA PRO A 282 -13.64 10.33 0.58
C PRO A 282 -14.95 10.22 -0.24
N GLY A 283 -15.61 11.35 -0.54
CA GLY A 283 -16.96 11.42 -1.08
C GLY A 283 -17.14 11.69 -2.58
N ASN A 284 -16.11 11.59 -3.42
CA ASN A 284 -16.25 11.82 -4.88
C ASN A 284 -15.71 10.67 -5.75
N GLY A 285 -15.84 9.44 -5.27
CA GLY A 285 -15.70 8.23 -6.08
C GLY A 285 -16.94 7.90 -6.91
N SER A 286 -17.82 8.86 -7.18
CA SER A 286 -18.87 8.72 -8.20
C SER A 286 -18.39 9.40 -9.46
N ASP A 287 -18.32 8.64 -10.55
CA ASP A 287 -18.31 9.09 -11.95
C ASP A 287 -18.49 10.61 -12.12
N THR A 288 -17.39 11.34 -12.23
CA THR A 288 -17.40 12.61 -12.95
C THR A 288 -16.48 12.46 -14.15
N THR A 289 -17.03 11.76 -15.14
CA THR A 289 -16.65 11.94 -16.53
C THR A 289 -16.78 13.41 -16.90
N HIS A 290 -15.66 14.08 -17.13
CA HIS A 290 -15.56 15.22 -18.02
C HIS A 290 -14.33 15.05 -18.90
#